data_AF-A0A2V9GKS9-F1
#
_entry.id   AF-A0A2V9GKS9-F1
#
_cell.length_a   1.000
_cell.length_b   1.000
_cell.length_c   1.000
_cell.angle_alpha   90.00
_cell.angle_beta   90.00
_cell.angle_gamma   90.00
#
_symmetry.space_group_name_H-M   'P 1'
#
loop_
_entity.id
_entity.type
_entity.pdbx_description
1 polymer ?
#
loop_
_entity_poly.entity_id
_entity_poly.type
_entity_poly.pdbx_seq_one_letter_code
_entity_poly.pdbx_strand_id
1 'polypeptide(L)'
;MSAGQPPFDSPEIRRLTPVIGPGHTYGSVTDKISAIVLTRPTSLGWYVGFLIAFSIMGMMTVAIGWLIIKGTGIWGINIPIGWGFAIVNFVWWIGIGHAGTLISAILFLL
;
A
#
# COMPACT_ATOMS: atom_id res chain seq x y z
N MET A 1 14.92 -32.32 -8.66
CA MET A 1 15.74 -32.62 -7.47
C MET A 1 15.36 -31.63 -6.39
N SER A 2 14.92 -32.15 -5.24
CA SER A 2 14.25 -31.46 -4.15
C SER A 2 15.27 -30.79 -3.22
N ALA A 3 15.17 -29.48 -3.05
CA ALA A 3 15.78 -28.76 -1.93
C ALA A 3 14.67 -28.40 -0.94
N GLY A 4 14.50 -29.24 0.08
CA GLY A 4 14.08 -28.85 1.43
C GLY A 4 12.75 -28.12 1.60
N GLN A 5 11.61 -28.67 1.15
CA GLN A 5 10.36 -28.35 1.84
C GLN A 5 10.33 -29.16 3.15
N PRO A 6 10.29 -28.52 4.34
CA PRO A 6 10.02 -29.25 5.56
C PRO A 6 8.67 -29.96 5.41
N PRO A 7 8.49 -31.16 5.98
CA PRO A 7 7.20 -31.84 5.95
C PRO A 7 6.15 -30.86 6.47
N PHE A 8 5.03 -30.71 5.76
CA PHE A 8 3.87 -29.91 6.19
C PHE A 8 3.39 -30.25 7.61
N ASP A 9 3.86 -31.39 8.11
CA ASP A 9 3.50 -32.01 9.37
C ASP A 9 4.65 -31.97 10.40
N SER A 10 5.60 -31.04 10.27
CA SER A 10 6.67 -30.86 11.24
C SER A 10 6.11 -30.40 12.61
N PRO A 11 6.70 -30.84 13.74
CA PRO A 11 6.23 -30.48 15.08
C PRO A 11 6.28 -28.97 15.39
N GLU A 12 7.06 -28.22 14.63
CA GLU A 12 7.17 -26.76 14.73
C GLU A 12 6.02 -26.06 14.01
N ILE A 13 5.68 -26.48 12.79
CA ILE A 13 4.57 -25.92 12.00
C ILE A 13 3.23 -26.17 12.71
N ARG A 14 3.05 -27.33 13.36
CA ARG A 14 1.82 -27.64 14.13
C ARG A 14 1.59 -26.72 15.34
N ARG A 15 2.62 -26.05 15.86
CA ARG A 15 2.49 -25.11 16.99
C ARG A 15 2.08 -23.71 16.54
N LEU A 16 2.19 -23.41 15.26
CA LEU A 16 1.80 -22.11 14.71
C LEU A 16 0.27 -22.07 14.56
N THR A 17 -0.33 -20.98 15.00
CA THR A 17 -1.75 -20.73 14.72
C THR A 17 -1.96 -20.62 13.21
N PRO A 18 -2.88 -21.39 12.60
CA PRO A 18 -3.14 -21.30 11.17
C PRO A 18 -3.59 -19.89 10.77
N VAL A 19 -2.87 -19.26 9.85
CA VAL A 19 -3.22 -17.93 9.29
C VAL A 19 -4.13 -18.01 8.06
N ILE A 20 -4.23 -19.20 7.45
CA ILE A 20 -5.14 -19.50 6.34
C ILE A 20 -6.33 -20.30 6.90
N GLY A 21 -7.54 -19.95 6.48
CA GLY A 21 -8.75 -20.70 6.84
C GLY A 21 -8.72 -22.16 6.34
N PRO A 22 -9.51 -23.06 6.96
CA PRO A 22 -9.53 -24.47 6.57
C PRO A 22 -10.04 -24.68 5.14
N GLY A 23 -9.57 -25.75 4.48
CA GLY A 23 -10.05 -26.16 3.15
C GLY A 23 -9.34 -25.49 1.97
N HIS A 24 -8.27 -24.74 2.19
CA HIS A 24 -7.48 -24.13 1.11
C HIS A 24 -6.30 -24.99 0.67
N THR A 25 -6.22 -25.24 -0.65
CA THR A 25 -5.07 -25.79 -1.35
C THR A 25 -4.33 -24.70 -2.12
N TYR A 26 -3.08 -24.94 -2.54
CA TYR A 26 -2.33 -24.00 -3.39
C TYR A 26 -3.10 -23.58 -4.65
N GLY A 27 -3.77 -24.53 -5.33
CA GLY A 27 -4.62 -24.24 -6.47
C GLY A 27 -5.77 -23.30 -6.11
N SER A 28 -6.48 -23.60 -5.02
CA SER A 28 -7.61 -22.76 -4.57
C SER A 28 -7.22 -21.32 -4.22
N VAL A 29 -6.00 -21.11 -3.70
CA VAL A 29 -5.48 -19.76 -3.38
C VAL A 29 -5.14 -19.01 -4.66
N THR A 30 -4.44 -19.66 -5.59
CA THR A 30 -4.12 -19.10 -6.91
C THR A 30 -5.38 -18.70 -7.66
N ASP A 31 -6.38 -19.59 -7.71
CA ASP A 31 -7.65 -19.33 -8.37
C ASP A 31 -8.37 -18.14 -7.72
N LYS A 32 -8.39 -18.08 -6.39
CA LYS A 32 -9.06 -16.99 -5.65
C LYS A 32 -8.42 -15.62 -5.89
N ILE A 33 -7.09 -15.54 -5.90
CA ILE A 33 -6.36 -14.28 -6.12
C ILE A 33 -6.45 -13.86 -7.59
N SER A 34 -6.15 -14.78 -8.50
CA SER A 34 -6.13 -14.49 -9.94
C SER A 34 -7.53 -14.15 -10.48
N ALA A 35 -8.59 -14.75 -9.92
CA ALA A 35 -9.97 -14.44 -10.30
C ALA A 35 -10.30 -12.95 -10.15
N ILE A 36 -9.71 -12.24 -9.19
CA ILE A 36 -9.95 -10.80 -8.98
C ILE A 36 -9.57 -9.99 -10.22
N VAL A 37 -8.49 -10.36 -10.89
CA VAL A 37 -7.96 -9.66 -12.06
C VAL A 37 -8.49 -10.26 -13.36
N LEU A 38 -8.59 -11.59 -13.45
CA LEU A 38 -8.82 -12.30 -14.71
C LEU A 38 -10.28 -12.62 -15.02
N THR A 39 -11.13 -12.74 -13.99
CA THR A 39 -12.49 -13.28 -14.17
C THR A 39 -13.60 -12.37 -13.64
N ARG A 40 -13.32 -11.58 -12.61
CA ARG A 40 -14.32 -10.69 -12.03
C ARG A 40 -14.42 -9.43 -12.88
N PRO A 41 -15.63 -9.06 -13.35
CA PRO A 41 -15.81 -7.79 -14.02
C PRO A 41 -15.51 -6.65 -13.04
N THR A 42 -14.90 -5.59 -13.54
CA THR A 42 -14.65 -4.38 -12.76
C THR A 42 -15.98 -3.81 -12.27
N SER A 43 -16.13 -3.71 -10.95
CA SER A 43 -17.39 -3.27 -10.35
C SER A 43 -17.59 -1.77 -10.54
N LEU A 44 -18.86 -1.33 -10.52
CA LEU A 44 -19.19 0.10 -10.56
C LEU A 44 -18.49 0.87 -9.42
N GLY A 45 -18.43 0.28 -8.22
CA GLY A 45 -17.73 0.86 -7.08
C GLY A 45 -16.23 1.08 -7.33
N TRP A 46 -15.57 0.18 -8.08
CA TRP A 46 -14.18 0.37 -8.49
C TRP A 46 -14.03 1.58 -9.41
N TYR A 47 -14.89 1.72 -10.42
CA TYR A 47 -14.85 2.88 -11.32
C TYR A 47 -15.14 4.19 -10.61
N VAL A 48 -16.11 4.21 -9.70
CA VAL A 48 -16.42 5.38 -8.88
C VAL A 48 -15.23 5.75 -8.00
N GLY A 49 -14.64 4.79 -7.29
CA GLY A 49 -13.45 5.02 -6.46
C GLY A 49 -12.27 5.53 -7.29
N PHE A 50 -12.03 4.93 -8.46
CA PHE A 50 -11.00 5.37 -9.40
C PHE A 50 -11.23 6.81 -9.86
N LEU A 51 -12.45 7.16 -10.29
CA LEU A 51 -12.76 8.50 -10.78
C LEU A 51 -12.59 9.56 -9.67
N ILE A 52 -13.00 9.26 -8.44
CA ILE A 52 -12.82 10.15 -7.29
C ILE A 52 -11.32 10.37 -7.02
N ALA A 53 -10.56 9.28 -6.89
CA ALA A 53 -9.12 9.35 -6.66
C ALA A 53 -8.39 10.11 -7.78
N PHE A 54 -8.75 9.83 -9.04
CA PHE A 54 -8.19 10.50 -10.21
C PHE A 54 -8.55 11.99 -10.25
N SER A 55 -9.77 12.38 -9.85
CA SER A 55 -10.17 13.78 -9.75
C SER A 55 -9.38 14.53 -8.68
N ILE A 56 -9.16 13.91 -7.52
CA ILE A 56 -8.32 14.46 -6.44
C ILE A 56 -6.86 14.59 -6.91
N MET A 57 -6.34 13.58 -7.62
CA MET A 57 -5.01 13.63 -8.22
C MET A 57 -4.89 14.79 -9.22
N GLY A 58 -5.89 14.98 -10.09
CA GLY A 58 -5.93 16.09 -11.04
C GLY A 58 -5.92 17.46 -10.34
N MET A 59 -6.70 17.61 -9.27
CA MET A 59 -6.67 18.81 -8.42
C MET A 59 -5.28 19.05 -7.83
N MET A 60 -4.62 17.99 -7.33
CA MET A 60 -3.26 18.07 -6.79
C MET A 60 -2.26 18.51 -7.87
N THR A 61 -2.34 17.96 -9.09
CA THR A 61 -1.47 18.36 -10.21
C THR A 61 -1.65 19.83 -10.56
N VAL A 62 -2.89 20.33 -10.61
CA VAL A 62 -3.17 21.76 -10.85
C VAL A 62 -2.61 22.62 -9.71
N ALA A 63 -2.79 22.20 -8.45
CA ALA A 63 -2.26 22.92 -7.29
C ALA A 63 -0.72 22.98 -7.29
N ILE A 64 -0.04 21.89 -7.66
CA ILE A 64 1.43 21.86 -7.82
C ILE A 64 1.88 22.78 -8.95
N GLY A 65 1.21 22.74 -10.11
CA GLY A 65 1.52 23.65 -11.21
C GLY A 65 1.36 25.12 -10.80
N TRP A 66 0.29 25.44 -10.08
CA TRP A 66 0.06 26.80 -9.57
C TRP A 66 1.12 27.24 -8.55
N LEU A 67 1.54 26.33 -7.66
CA LEU A 67 2.63 26.56 -6.72
C LEU A 67 3.95 26.87 -7.42
N ILE A 68 4.30 26.12 -8.46
CA ILE A 68 5.55 26.35 -9.21
C ILE A 68 5.53 27.72 -9.91
N ILE A 69 4.38 28.11 -10.48
CA ILE A 69 4.22 29.38 -11.18
C ILE A 69 4.24 30.59 -10.22
N LYS A 70 3.53 30.51 -9.09
CA LYS A 70 3.36 31.63 -8.15
C LYS A 70 4.41 31.66 -7.04
N GLY A 71 5.12 30.56 -6.83
CA GLY A 71 6.09 30.38 -5.74
C GLY A 71 5.44 29.96 -4.42
N THR A 72 6.30 29.62 -3.45
CA THR A 72 5.91 29.07 -2.14
C THR A 72 5.19 30.06 -1.22
N GLY A 73 5.18 31.35 -1.56
CA GLY A 73 4.47 32.39 -0.80
C GLY A 73 2.96 32.16 -0.72
N ILE A 74 2.36 31.41 -1.67
CA ILE A 74 0.93 31.06 -1.63
C ILE A 74 0.54 30.18 -0.44
N TRP A 75 1.52 29.56 0.23
CA TRP A 75 1.30 28.76 1.43
C TRP A 75 1.20 29.59 2.70
N GLY A 76 1.46 30.90 2.65
CA GLY A 76 1.40 31.77 3.83
C GLY A 76 2.47 31.46 4.89
N ILE A 77 3.57 30.82 4.48
CA ILE A 77 4.75 30.62 5.33
C ILE A 77 5.41 31.98 5.61
N ASN A 78 5.84 32.22 6.86
CA ASN A 78 6.42 33.49 7.29
C ASN A 78 7.75 33.24 7.99
N ILE A 79 8.74 34.10 7.77
CA ILE A 79 10.03 34.00 8.47
C ILE A 79 9.85 34.44 9.94
N PRO A 80 10.38 33.68 10.92
CA PRO A 80 11.36 32.58 10.77
C PRO A 80 10.78 31.18 10.50
N ILE A 81 9.47 30.98 10.63
CA ILE A 81 8.80 29.68 10.47
C ILE A 81 8.49 29.40 8.99
N GLY A 82 9.52 29.07 8.22
CA GLY A 82 9.40 28.75 6.79
C GLY A 82 8.80 27.37 6.50
N TRP A 83 8.57 26.54 7.52
CA TRP A 83 8.14 25.15 7.37
C TRP A 83 6.72 25.00 7.91
N GLY A 84 5.78 24.72 7.03
CA GLY A 84 4.37 24.49 7.35
C GLY A 84 3.87 23.15 6.85
N PHE A 85 2.67 23.14 6.28
CA PHE A 85 1.99 21.93 5.80
C PHE A 85 2.82 21.08 4.83
N ALA A 86 3.66 21.69 3.99
CA ALA A 86 4.48 20.93 3.04
C ALA A 86 5.41 19.93 3.75
N ILE A 87 6.09 20.35 4.82
CA ILE A 87 7.02 19.49 5.56
C ILE A 87 6.27 18.55 6.52
N VAL A 88 5.21 19.03 7.17
CA VAL A 88 4.37 18.17 8.02
C VAL A 88 3.81 16.99 7.22
N ASN A 89 3.23 17.24 6.05
CA ASN A 89 2.72 16.18 5.18
C ASN A 89 3.84 15.31 4.63
N PHE A 90 4.98 15.88 4.26
CA PHE A 90 6.14 15.12 3.78
C PHE A 90 6.59 14.07 4.81
N VAL A 91 6.79 14.45 6.07
CA VAL A 91 7.19 13.52 7.14
C VAL A 91 6.07 12.52 7.44
N TRP A 92 4.82 12.97 7.48
CA TRP A 92 3.68 12.10 7.72
C TRP A 92 3.57 10.97 6.69
N TRP A 93 3.67 11.29 5.39
CA TRP A 93 3.64 10.30 4.31
C TRP A 93 4.85 9.38 4.33
N ILE A 94 6.05 9.89 4.63
CA ILE A 94 7.24 9.06 4.82
C ILE A 94 7.02 8.04 5.95
N GLY A 95 6.44 8.46 7.07
CA GLY A 95 6.13 7.58 8.19
C GLY A 95 5.22 6.42 7.78
N ILE A 96 4.18 6.69 6.99
CA ILE A 96 3.29 5.64 6.43
C ILE A 96 4.07 4.67 5.55
N GLY A 97 4.98 5.16 4.72
CA GLY A 97 5.81 4.32 3.85
C GLY A 97 6.71 3.34 4.62
N HIS A 98 7.24 3.73 5.78
CA HIS A 98 8.10 2.88 6.61
C HIS A 98 7.37 1.66 7.17
N ALA A 99 6.08 1.80 7.52
CA ALA A 99 5.32 0.67 8.05
C ALA A 99 5.32 -0.53 7.09
N GLY A 100 5.20 -0.29 5.79
CA GLY A 100 5.19 -1.34 4.77
C GLY A 100 6.54 -2.06 4.62
N THR A 101 7.65 -1.32 4.62
CA THR A 101 8.99 -1.90 4.48
C THR A 101 9.42 -2.66 5.73
N LEU A 102 8.97 -2.23 6.92
CA LEU A 102 9.22 -2.96 8.16
C LEU A 102 8.49 -4.31 8.17
N ILE A 103 7.23 -4.36 7.75
CA ILE A 103 6.47 -5.62 7.69
C ILE A 103 7.12 -6.61 6.72
N SER A 104 7.59 -6.17 5.55
CA SER A 104 8.15 -7.09 4.55
C SER A 104 9.58 -7.53 4.84
N ALA A 105 10.45 -6.63 5.31
CA ALA A 105 11.86 -6.93 5.51
C ALA A 105 12.17 -7.44 6.92
N ILE A 106 11.62 -6.79 7.95
CA ILE A 106 11.97 -7.12 9.34
C ILE A 106 11.28 -8.41 9.78
N LEU A 107 9.98 -8.60 9.52
CA LEU A 107 9.30 -9.84 9.89
C LEU A 107 9.79 -11.07 9.10
N PHE A 108 10.52 -10.88 8.00
CA PHE A 108 11.18 -11.98 7.29
C PHE A 108 12.54 -12.34 7.89
N LEU A 109 13.26 -11.35 8.45
CA LEU A 109 14.58 -11.56 9.07
C LEU A 109 14.52 -11.97 10.53
N LEU A 110 13.41 -11.70 11.21
CA LEU A 110 13.10 -12.16 12.57
C LEU A 110 12.52 -13.57 12.55
#